data_AF-A0A966RAR5-F1
#
_entry.id   AF-A0A966RAR5-F1
#
_cell.length_a   1.000
_cell.length_b   1.000
_cell.length_c   1.000
_cell.angle_alpha   90.00
_cell.angle_beta   90.00
_cell.angle_gamma   90.00
#
_symmetry.space_group_name_H-M   'P 1'
#
loop_
_entity.id
_entity.type
_entity.pdbx_description
1 polymer ?
#
loop_
_entity_poly.entity_id
_entity_poly.type
_entity_poly.pdbx_seq_one_letter_code
_entity_poly.pdbx_strand_id
1 'polypeptide(L)'
;MNSNSSPIQDYLQDVGRYPVLSKEAQLLHCRRIKEWVDWPGGKEAAPLRVRRLGENAMKVMTVTNARLVVSIAKRYQNRGLDLADLIQEGNIGL
;
A
#
# COMPACT_ATOMS: atom_id res chain seq x y z
N MET A 1 19.31 7.22 23.97
CA MET A 1 20.20 7.35 22.81
C MET A 1 20.44 5.96 22.26
N ASN A 2 19.86 5.64 21.10
CA ASN A 2 20.26 4.54 20.21
C ASN A 2 19.45 4.73 18.92
N SER A 3 19.84 5.73 18.13
CA SER A 3 19.17 6.12 16.90
C SER A 3 20.15 5.96 15.74
N ASN A 4 20.55 4.72 15.46
CA ASN A 4 21.20 4.33 14.22
C ASN A 4 20.29 3.32 13.49
N SER A 5 18.98 3.57 13.47
CA SER A 5 18.09 2.79 12.61
C SER A 5 18.31 3.25 11.17
N SER A 6 18.56 2.28 10.28
CA SER A 6 18.66 2.57 8.85
C SER A 6 17.28 2.96 8.32
N PRO A 7 17.17 3.83 7.29
CA PRO A 7 15.88 4.19 6.68
C PRO A 7 15.02 2.98 6.30
N ILE A 8 15.64 1.86 5.90
CA ILE A 8 14.93 0.61 5.60
C ILE A 8 14.34 -0.04 6.86
N GLN A 9 15.01 0.06 8.01
CA GLN A 9 14.50 -0.48 9.27
C GLN A 9 13.30 0.32 9.75
N ASP A 10 13.35 1.64 9.64
CA ASP A 10 12.21 2.52 9.97
C ASP A 10 11.00 2.18 9.08
N TYR A 11 11.23 2.03 7.76
CA TYR A 11 10.19 1.61 6.83
C TYR A 11 9.59 0.23 7.18
N LEU A 12 10.42 -0.76 7.46
CA LEU A 12 9.97 -2.10 7.84
C LEU A 12 9.18 -2.09 9.15
N GLN A 13 9.58 -1.24 10.11
CA GLN A 13 8.86 -1.08 11.37
C GLN A 13 7.49 -0.43 11.14
N ASP A 14 7.41 0.59 10.29
CA ASP A 14 6.16 1.28 9.97
C ASP A 14 5.19 0.40 9.19
N VAL A 15 5.65 -0.29 8.14
CA VAL A 15 4.83 -1.29 7.42
C VAL A 15 4.39 -2.42 8.37
N GLY A 16 5.23 -2.75 9.34
CA GLY A 16 4.93 -3.66 10.43
C GLY A 16 3.86 -3.20 11.42
N ARG A 17 3.38 -1.94 11.38
CA ARG A 17 2.31 -1.45 12.26
C ARG A 17 0.90 -1.61 11.70
N TYR A 18 0.75 -1.70 10.39
CA TYR A 18 -0.57 -1.74 9.74
C TYR A 18 -1.22 -3.12 9.80
N PRO A 19 -2.41 -3.29 10.40
CA PRO A 19 -3.05 -4.59 10.54
C PRO A 19 -3.37 -5.22 9.18
N VAL A 20 -3.38 -6.55 9.13
CA VAL A 20 -3.88 -7.28 7.95
C VAL A 20 -5.37 -7.07 7.86
N LEU A 21 -5.85 -6.65 6.68
CA LEU A 21 -7.29 -6.46 6.45
C LEU A 21 -8.00 -7.81 6.38
N SER A 22 -9.19 -7.90 6.98
CA SER A 22 -10.09 -9.02 6.71
C SER A 22 -10.58 -8.96 5.25
N LYS A 23 -11.06 -10.10 4.74
CA LYS A 23 -11.63 -10.19 3.40
C LYS A 23 -12.79 -9.21 3.20
N GLU A 24 -13.63 -9.03 4.21
CA GLU A 24 -14.77 -8.12 4.20
C GLU A 24 -14.31 -6.66 4.12
N ALA A 25 -13.27 -6.30 4.87
CA ALA A 25 -12.68 -4.97 4.83
C ALA A 25 -12.04 -4.68 3.47
N GLN A 26 -11.32 -5.64 2.89
CA GLN A 26 -10.77 -5.52 1.54
C GLN A 26 -11.87 -5.28 0.50
N LEU A 27 -12.96 -6.06 0.54
CA LEU A 27 -14.09 -5.88 -0.37
C LEU A 27 -14.75 -4.50 -0.22
N LEU A 28 -14.86 -3.99 1.01
CA LEU A 28 -15.37 -2.64 1.26
C LEU A 28 -14.47 -1.56 0.62
N HIS A 29 -13.16 -1.68 0.76
CA HIS A 29 -12.21 -0.76 0.14
C HIS A 29 -12.25 -0.86 -1.38
N CYS A 30 -12.27 -2.05 -1.95
CA CYS A 30 -12.41 -2.26 -3.40
C CYS A 30 -13.69 -1.61 -3.94
N ARG A 31 -14.83 -1.73 -3.24
CA ARG A 31 -16.08 -1.08 -3.65
C ARG A 31 -15.96 0.44 -3.65
N ARG A 32 -15.36 1.04 -2.62
CA ARG A 32 -15.16 2.50 -2.53
C ARG A 32 -14.22 3.03 -3.62
N ILE A 33 -13.16 2.30 -3.93
CA ILE A 33 -12.25 2.66 -5.02
C ILE A 33 -13.00 2.59 -6.35
N LYS A 34 -13.73 1.50 -6.60
CA LYS A 34 -14.50 1.31 -7.84
C LYS A 34 -15.58 2.38 -8.01
N GLU A 35 -16.34 2.68 -6.97
CA GLU A 35 -17.36 3.74 -6.98
C GLU A 35 -16.77 5.11 -7.34
N TRP A 36 -15.56 5.41 -6.87
CA TRP A 36 -14.87 6.65 -7.19
C TRP A 36 -14.30 6.65 -8.62
N VAL A 37 -13.56 5.62 -9.00
CA VAL A 37 -12.87 5.55 -10.30
C VAL A 37 -13.87 5.46 -11.47
N ASP A 38 -14.96 4.71 -11.28
CA ASP A 38 -15.98 4.49 -12.30
C ASP A 38 -17.12 5.53 -12.23
N TRP A 39 -16.93 6.65 -11.50
CA TRP A 39 -17.96 7.66 -11.35
C TRP A 39 -18.39 8.24 -12.71
N PRO A 40 -19.70 8.45 -12.97
CA PRO A 40 -20.17 9.06 -14.21
C PRO A 40 -19.55 10.44 -14.46
N GLY A 41 -18.90 10.61 -15.62
CA GLY A 41 -18.13 11.82 -15.93
C GLY A 41 -16.67 11.79 -15.45
N GLY A 42 -16.23 10.66 -14.92
CA GLY A 42 -14.86 10.41 -14.47
C GLY A 42 -14.64 10.72 -12.98
N LYS A 43 -13.52 10.22 -12.44
CA LYS A 43 -13.15 10.33 -11.03
C LYS A 43 -13.09 11.76 -10.46
N GLU A 44 -12.86 12.76 -11.33
CA GLU A 44 -12.79 14.17 -10.95
C GLU A 44 -14.18 14.81 -10.81
N ALA A 45 -15.20 14.26 -11.49
CA ALA A 45 -16.59 14.68 -11.37
C ALA A 45 -17.28 14.09 -10.13
N ALA A 46 -16.62 13.17 -9.42
CA ALA A 46 -17.16 12.54 -8.23
C ALA A 46 -17.38 13.56 -7.10
N PRO A 47 -18.50 13.47 -6.35
CA PRO A 47 -18.70 14.26 -5.14
C PRO A 47 -17.53 14.10 -4.18
N LEU A 48 -17.18 15.19 -3.48
CA LEU A 48 -16.03 15.23 -2.56
C LEU A 48 -16.01 14.06 -1.57
N ARG A 49 -17.18 13.60 -1.11
CA ARG A 49 -17.32 12.44 -0.22
C ARG A 49 -16.86 11.14 -0.89
N VAL A 50 -17.32 10.87 -2.12
CA VAL A 50 -16.97 9.66 -2.88
C VAL A 50 -15.48 9.67 -3.17
N ARG A 51 -14.95 10.80 -3.64
CA ARG A 51 -13.51 10.98 -3.88
C ARG A 51 -12.68 10.70 -2.64
N ARG A 52 -12.99 11.33 -1.51
CA ARG A 52 -12.26 11.11 -0.24
C ARG A 52 -12.32 9.65 0.23
N LEU A 53 -13.47 8.99 0.08
CA LEU A 53 -13.61 7.58 0.45
C LEU A 53 -12.79 6.67 -0.47
N GLY A 54 -12.79 6.92 -1.77
CA GLY A 54 -11.99 6.20 -2.75
C GLY A 54 -10.49 6.39 -2.53
N GLU A 55 -10.02 7.64 -2.39
CA GLU A 55 -8.62 7.97 -2.11
C GLU A 55 -8.13 7.31 -0.81
N ASN A 56 -8.91 7.41 0.27
CA ASN A 56 -8.55 6.78 1.54
C ASN A 56 -8.54 5.25 1.43
N ALA A 57 -9.50 4.67 0.69
CA ALA A 57 -9.53 3.23 0.47
C ALA A 57 -8.31 2.75 -0.34
N MET A 58 -7.90 3.50 -1.36
CA MET A 58 -6.71 3.23 -2.15
C MET A 58 -5.45 3.26 -1.26
N LYS A 59 -5.28 4.32 -0.45
CA LYS A 59 -4.17 4.42 0.52
C LYS A 59 -4.12 3.24 1.48
N VAL A 60 -5.26 2.88 2.08
CA VAL A 60 -5.34 1.75 3.00
C VAL A 60 -4.98 0.43 2.30
N MET A 61 -5.47 0.21 1.08
CA MET A 61 -5.14 -0.99 0.30
C MET A 61 -3.64 -1.05 -0.04
N THR A 62 -3.01 0.05 -0.46
CA THR A 62 -1.57 0.09 -0.75
C THR A 62 -0.75 -0.21 0.50
N VAL A 63 -1.03 0.48 1.61
CA VAL A 63 -0.23 0.35 2.83
C VAL A 63 -0.39 -1.03 3.48
N THR A 64 -1.59 -1.61 3.47
CA THR A 64 -1.81 -2.95 4.05
C THR A 64 -1.22 -4.07 3.21
N ASN A 65 -1.05 -3.86 1.90
CA ASN A 65 -0.34 -4.78 1.01
C ASN A 65 1.18 -4.53 0.95
N ALA A 66 1.70 -3.43 1.50
CA ALA A 66 3.15 -3.19 1.57
C ALA A 66 3.89 -4.31 2.33
N ARG A 67 3.24 -4.96 3.30
CA ARG A 67 3.79 -6.17 3.96
C ARG A 67 3.97 -7.34 3.00
N LEU A 68 3.04 -7.51 2.05
CA LEU A 68 3.14 -8.54 1.02
C LEU A 68 4.34 -8.26 0.13
N VAL A 69 4.50 -7.01 -0.33
CA VAL A 69 5.66 -6.57 -1.12
C VAL A 69 6.96 -6.92 -0.41
N VAL A 70 7.11 -6.51 0.86
CA VAL A 70 8.28 -6.84 1.68
C VAL A 70 8.50 -8.35 1.79
N SER A 71 7.44 -9.14 1.99
CA SER A 71 7.55 -10.61 2.10
C SER A 71 8.01 -11.28 0.80
N ILE A 72 7.62 -10.73 -0.35
CA ILE A 72 8.05 -11.19 -1.67
C ILE A 72 9.49 -10.74 -1.91
N ALA A 73 9.80 -9.46 -1.74
CA ALA A 73 11.14 -8.88 -1.94
C ALA A 73 12.23 -9.63 -1.16
N LYS A 74 11.94 -10.02 0.10
CA LYS A 74 12.86 -10.85 0.91
C LYS A 74 13.24 -12.19 0.25
N ARG A 75 12.38 -12.79 -0.58
CA ARG A 75 12.66 -14.04 -1.31
C ARG A 75 13.57 -13.85 -2.51
N TYR A 76 13.71 -12.62 -3.01
CA TYR A 76 14.53 -12.27 -4.17
C TYR A 76 15.87 -11.62 -3.80
N GLN A 77 16.19 -11.52 -2.50
CA GLN A 77 17.49 -11.04 -2.02
C GLN A 77 18.64 -11.91 -2.54
N ASN A 78 19.86 -11.33 -2.55
CA ASN A 78 21.11 -11.98 -2.97
C ASN A 78 21.17 -12.35 -4.47
N ARG A 79 20.36 -11.69 -5.30
CA ARG A 79 20.37 -11.85 -6.77
C ARG A 79 20.93 -10.63 -7.51
N GLY A 80 21.75 -9.82 -6.83
CA GLY A 80 22.41 -8.65 -7.41
C GLY A 80 21.71 -7.30 -7.19
N LEU A 81 20.54 -7.29 -6.53
CA LEU A 81 19.86 -6.06 -6.10
C LEU A 81 19.73 -6.03 -4.58
N ASP A 82 19.82 -4.83 -4.00
CA ASP A 82 19.59 -4.64 -2.56
C ASP A 82 18.09 -4.76 -2.23
N LEU A 83 17.78 -5.09 -0.98
CA LEU A 83 16.41 -5.26 -0.50
C LEU A 83 15.60 -3.96 -0.64
N ALA A 84 16.23 -2.79 -0.45
CA ALA A 84 15.57 -1.51 -0.65
C ALA A 84 15.03 -1.37 -2.08
N ASP A 85 15.86 -1.67 -3.08
CA ASP A 85 15.49 -1.58 -4.49
C ASP A 85 14.37 -2.57 -4.84
N LEU A 86 14.48 -3.82 -4.35
CA LEU A 86 13.44 -4.83 -4.55
C LEU A 86 12.08 -4.43 -3.95
N ILE A 87 12.10 -3.79 -2.77
CA ILE A 87 10.88 -3.26 -2.13
C ILE A 87 10.32 -2.10 -2.95
N GLN A 88 11.17 -1.20 -3.43
CA GLN A 88 10.74 -0.05 -4.22
C GLN A 88 10.09 -0.47 -5.54
N GLU A 89 10.72 -1.38 -6.30
CA GLU A 89 10.13 -1.94 -7.52
C GLU A 89 8.81 -2.68 -7.24
N GLY A 90 8.75 -3.44 -6.14
CA GLY A 90 7.53 -4.12 -5.74
C GLY A 90 6.39 -3.15 -5.32
N ASN A 91 6.73 -2.02 -4.70
CA ASN A 91 5.78 -0.98 -4.34
C ASN A 91 5.27 -0.21 -5.57
N ILE A 92 6.09 -0.06 -6.62
CA ILE A 92 5.69 0.56 -7.89
C ILE A 92 4.70 -0.35 -8.64
N GLY A 93 4.91 -1.67 -8.58
CA GLY A 93 4.02 -2.65 -9.20
C GLY A 93 2.69 -2.85 -8.46
N LEU A 94 2.60 -2.43 -7.20
CA LEU A 94 1.40 -2.50 -6.36
C LEU A 94 0.44 -1.34 -6.62
#